data_AF-A0A524MA56-F1
#
_entry.id   AF-A0A524MA56-F1
#
_cell.length_a   1.000
_cell.length_b   1.000
_cell.length_c   1.000
_cell.angle_alpha   90.00
_cell.angle_beta   90.00
_cell.angle_gamma   90.00
#
_symmetry.space_group_name_H-M   'P 1'
#
loop_
_entity.id
_entity.type
_entity.pdbx_description
1 polymer ?
#
loop_
_entity_poly.entity_id
_entity_poly.type
_entity_poly.pdbx_seq_one_letter_code
_entity_poly.pdbx_strand_id
1 'polypeptide(L)'
;MVLFSIGCIFLAIGLVVFAASGALWWTFGSYAFFTAALQYVTNIIFGSTIPSLLYVTAVGILFAIFAYYVITPPEPDLAGLREDLKLTKEVAQLSKQAIYKLEVENKKLNEFINEKEESLATLEGELEAIRAEIGERETALKLMEDQIKGKIVPSKIEAELKAQILERDQSIESLQVEIADLRLVLENTETTVTATQRPTPIAPVIDDSKAKELEAQLHSIQAKWEDLTRRSETASQVSDSVISDLVELISQVESSNREASAKKTIVSLIEGLGRSMTRVAREAKEVELDEPKIEMIGAILMVNEIVDAIKKIVRQS
;
A
#
# COMPACT_ATOMS: atom_id res chain seq x y z
N MET A 1 -2.21 -77.52 -18.30
CA MET A 1 -3.02 -76.51 -17.57
C MET A 1 -4.45 -76.46 -18.11
N VAL A 2 -4.69 -76.05 -19.37
CA VAL A 2 -6.07 -75.87 -19.92
C VAL A 2 -6.88 -77.17 -20.02
N LEU A 3 -6.32 -78.26 -20.57
CA LEU A 3 -7.03 -79.54 -20.71
C LEU A 3 -7.42 -80.19 -19.37
N PHE A 4 -6.59 -80.01 -18.34
CA PHE A 4 -6.87 -80.50 -16.99
C PHE A 4 -7.99 -79.68 -16.31
N SER A 5 -7.97 -78.35 -16.51
CA SER A 5 -9.02 -77.45 -16.04
C SER A 5 -10.38 -77.76 -16.69
N ILE A 6 -10.40 -78.05 -18.00
CA ILE A 6 -11.61 -78.49 -18.71
C ILE A 6 -12.14 -79.81 -18.13
N GLY A 7 -11.26 -80.79 -17.86
CA GLY A 7 -11.64 -82.04 -17.21
C GLY A 7 -12.26 -81.84 -15.83
N CYS A 8 -11.68 -80.96 -15.01
CA CYS A 8 -12.24 -80.61 -13.70
C CYS A 8 -13.60 -79.89 -13.78
N ILE A 9 -13.81 -79.05 -14.79
CA ILE A 9 -15.10 -78.38 -15.04
C ILE A 9 -16.17 -79.41 -15.41
N PHE A 10 -15.87 -80.35 -16.32
CA PHE A 10 -16.81 -81.42 -16.66
C PHE A 10 -17.16 -82.30 -15.45
N LEU A 11 -16.18 -82.58 -14.59
CA LEU A 11 -16.38 -83.38 -13.39
C LEU A 11 -17.19 -82.63 -12.32
N ALA A 12 -16.96 -81.33 -12.15
CA ALA A 12 -17.73 -80.46 -11.26
C ALA A 12 -19.18 -80.28 -11.76
N ILE A 13 -19.39 -80.06 -13.06
CA ILE A 13 -20.72 -80.00 -13.67
C ILE A 13 -21.45 -81.34 -13.49
N GLY A 14 -20.76 -82.47 -13.68
CA GLY A 14 -21.33 -83.80 -13.43
C GLY A 14 -21.77 -84.01 -11.98
N LEU A 15 -21.00 -83.53 -11.01
CA LEU A 15 -21.35 -83.58 -9.58
C LEU A 15 -22.51 -82.65 -9.21
N VAL A 16 -22.59 -81.47 -9.82
CA VAL A 16 -23.71 -80.52 -9.61
C VAL A 16 -25.01 -81.06 -10.23
N VAL A 17 -24.94 -81.63 -11.43
CA VAL A 17 -26.08 -82.31 -12.06
C VAL A 17 -26.53 -83.51 -11.23
N PHE A 18 -25.60 -84.27 -10.63
CA PHE A 18 -25.92 -85.35 -9.70
C PHE A 18 -26.64 -84.84 -8.44
N ALA A 19 -26.12 -83.80 -7.79
CA ALA A 19 -26.76 -83.20 -6.61
C ALA A 19 -28.15 -82.62 -6.92
N ALA A 20 -28.32 -81.98 -8.09
CA ALA A 20 -29.61 -81.46 -8.54
C ALA A 20 -30.59 -82.57 -8.96
N SER A 21 -30.10 -83.70 -9.47
CA SER A 21 -30.93 -84.84 -9.90
C SER A 21 -31.61 -85.58 -8.75
N GLY A 22 -31.12 -85.46 -7.52
CA GLY A 22 -31.79 -85.98 -6.33
C GLY A 22 -33.04 -85.18 -5.92
N ALA A 23 -33.23 -83.97 -6.46
CA ALA A 23 -34.30 -83.04 -6.08
C ALA A 23 -35.40 -82.86 -7.17
N LEU A 24 -35.24 -83.41 -8.37
CA LEU A 24 -36.15 -83.21 -9.51
C LEU A 24 -36.76 -84.54 -9.97
N TRP A 25 -38.09 -84.59 -10.18
CA TRP A 25 -38.82 -85.84 -10.54
C TRP A 25 -38.51 -86.37 -11.95
N TRP A 26 -37.70 -85.67 -12.75
CA TRP A 26 -37.58 -85.90 -14.19
C TRP A 26 -36.64 -87.08 -14.46
N THR A 27 -37.21 -88.25 -14.70
CA THR A 27 -36.48 -89.44 -15.12
C THR A 27 -36.08 -89.31 -16.59
N PHE A 28 -34.83 -88.93 -16.87
CA PHE A 28 -34.23 -89.28 -18.16
C PHE A 28 -34.19 -90.81 -18.27
N GLY A 29 -34.52 -91.38 -19.43
CA GLY A 29 -34.66 -92.84 -19.64
C GLY A 29 -33.43 -93.70 -19.35
N SER A 30 -32.29 -93.09 -18.99
CA SER A 30 -31.06 -93.75 -18.52
C SER A 30 -30.65 -93.35 -17.10
N TYR A 31 -31.52 -92.69 -16.32
CA TYR A 31 -31.20 -92.22 -14.97
C TYR A 31 -30.75 -93.36 -14.05
N ALA A 32 -31.43 -94.51 -14.09
CA ALA A 32 -31.03 -95.69 -13.33
C ALA A 32 -29.64 -96.23 -13.73
N PHE A 33 -29.28 -96.14 -15.01
CA PHE A 33 -27.96 -96.55 -15.48
C PHE A 33 -26.88 -95.54 -15.09
N PHE A 34 -27.18 -94.23 -15.17
CA PHE A 34 -26.28 -93.17 -14.73
C PHE A 34 -26.03 -93.23 -13.22
N THR A 35 -27.08 -93.37 -12.41
CA THR A 35 -26.93 -93.51 -10.95
C THR A 35 -26.25 -94.82 -10.58
N ALA A 36 -26.53 -95.94 -11.25
CA ALA A 36 -25.81 -97.19 -11.02
C ALA A 36 -24.33 -97.10 -11.40
N ALA A 37 -24.00 -96.49 -12.54
CA ALA A 37 -22.61 -96.28 -12.98
C ALA A 37 -21.86 -95.36 -12.01
N LEU A 38 -22.50 -94.29 -11.54
CA LEU A 38 -21.90 -93.36 -10.60
C LEU A 38 -21.75 -93.97 -9.21
N GLN A 39 -22.77 -94.70 -8.72
CA GLN A 39 -22.69 -95.49 -7.49
C GLN A 39 -21.60 -96.56 -7.57
N TYR A 40 -21.40 -97.19 -8.72
CA TYR A 40 -20.31 -98.14 -8.96
C TYR A 40 -18.94 -97.46 -8.86
N VAL A 41 -18.76 -96.28 -9.48
CA VAL A 41 -17.53 -95.48 -9.37
C VAL A 41 -17.30 -95.03 -7.92
N THR A 42 -18.32 -94.54 -7.23
CA THR A 42 -18.25 -94.15 -5.82
C THR A 42 -17.92 -95.34 -4.93
N ASN A 43 -18.49 -96.52 -5.18
CA ASN A 43 -18.16 -97.74 -4.44
C ASN A 43 -16.73 -98.25 -4.76
N ILE A 44 -16.22 -98.05 -5.96
CA ILE A 44 -14.82 -98.35 -6.27
C ILE A 44 -13.89 -97.40 -5.50
N ILE A 45 -14.20 -96.11 -5.49
CA ILE A 45 -13.33 -95.10 -4.87
C ILE A 45 -13.41 -95.15 -3.34
N PHE A 46 -14.63 -95.25 -2.78
CA PHE A 46 -14.88 -95.14 -1.33
C PHE A 46 -15.31 -96.45 -0.66
N GLY A 47 -15.63 -97.50 -1.43
CA GLY A 47 -15.96 -98.82 -0.87
C GLY A 47 -14.73 -99.65 -0.51
N SER A 48 -13.52 -99.20 -0.87
CA SER A 48 -12.26 -99.77 -0.40
C SER A 48 -11.36 -98.69 0.17
N THR A 49 -10.70 -99.00 1.29
CA THR A 49 -9.85 -98.05 2.02
C THR A 49 -8.66 -97.57 1.19
N ILE A 50 -8.13 -98.43 0.30
CA ILE A 50 -6.95 -98.15 -0.53
C ILE A 50 -7.22 -97.06 -1.58
N PRO A 51 -8.23 -97.18 -2.48
CA PRO A 51 -8.54 -96.14 -3.47
C PRO A 51 -9.03 -94.84 -2.82
N SER A 52 -9.71 -94.92 -1.68
CA SER A 52 -10.13 -93.74 -0.93
C SER A 52 -8.92 -92.98 -0.36
N LEU A 53 -7.92 -93.69 0.16
CA LEU A 53 -6.69 -93.09 0.64
C LEU A 53 -5.93 -92.41 -0.52
N LEU A 54 -5.80 -93.10 -1.66
CA LEU A 54 -5.17 -92.56 -2.88
C LEU A 54 -5.85 -91.29 -3.37
N TYR A 55 -7.19 -91.24 -3.36
CA TYR A 55 -7.96 -90.06 -3.71
C TYR A 55 -7.67 -88.89 -2.77
N VAL A 56 -7.72 -89.10 -1.45
CA VAL A 56 -7.45 -88.05 -0.45
C VAL A 56 -6.01 -87.56 -0.55
N THR A 57 -5.04 -88.45 -0.75
CA THR A 57 -3.63 -88.08 -0.92
C THR A 57 -3.42 -87.27 -2.21
N ALA A 58 -4.02 -87.68 -3.33
CA ALA A 58 -3.92 -86.95 -4.59
C ALA A 58 -4.54 -85.55 -4.49
N VAL A 59 -5.71 -85.42 -3.86
CA VAL A 59 -6.37 -84.13 -3.61
C VAL A 59 -5.52 -83.26 -2.67
N GLY A 60 -4.93 -83.85 -1.61
CA GLY A 60 -4.04 -83.14 -0.69
C GLY A 60 -2.78 -82.59 -1.38
N ILE A 61 -2.14 -83.38 -2.26
CA ILE A 61 -0.99 -82.92 -3.06
C ILE A 61 -1.41 -81.80 -4.01
N LEU A 62 -2.56 -81.94 -4.67
CA LEU A 62 -3.07 -80.91 -5.57
C LEU A 62 -3.30 -79.59 -4.83
N PHE A 63 -3.92 -79.62 -3.66
CA PHE A 63 -4.11 -78.45 -2.81
C PHE A 63 -2.79 -77.86 -2.30
N ALA A 64 -1.80 -78.69 -1.97
CA ALA A 64 -0.47 -78.21 -1.58
C ALA A 64 0.24 -77.47 -2.73
N ILE A 65 0.14 -77.98 -3.96
CA ILE A 65 0.66 -77.32 -5.16
C ILE A 65 -0.08 -76.01 -5.43
N PHE A 66 -1.40 -76.00 -5.32
CA PHE A 66 -2.19 -74.76 -5.46
C PHE A 66 -1.82 -73.74 -4.37
N ALA A 67 -1.65 -74.16 -3.11
CA ALA A 67 -1.20 -73.26 -2.06
C ALA A 67 0.20 -72.69 -2.37
N TYR A 68 1.11 -73.53 -2.84
CA TYR A 68 2.47 -73.11 -3.17
C TYR A 68 2.53 -72.12 -4.36
N TYR A 69 1.73 -72.33 -5.40
CA TYR A 69 1.76 -71.49 -6.61
C TYR A 69 0.77 -70.33 -6.61
N VAL A 70 -0.32 -70.40 -5.85
CA VAL A 70 -1.36 -69.35 -5.80
C VAL A 70 -1.22 -68.46 -4.58
N ILE A 71 -0.79 -68.99 -3.42
CA ILE A 71 -0.73 -68.23 -2.17
C ILE A 71 0.67 -67.68 -1.90
N THR A 72 1.73 -68.42 -2.26
CA THR A 72 3.10 -67.91 -2.15
C THR A 72 3.50 -67.16 -3.42
N PRO A 73 3.76 -65.84 -3.36
CA PRO A 73 4.27 -65.11 -4.51
C PRO A 73 5.68 -65.62 -4.88
N PRO A 74 6.01 -65.65 -6.19
CA PRO A 74 7.34 -66.01 -6.66
C PRO A 74 8.31 -64.91 -6.22
N GLU A 75 9.13 -65.21 -5.22
CA GLU A 75 10.24 -64.41 -4.68
C GLU A 75 9.89 -62.94 -4.34
N PRO A 76 9.65 -62.60 -3.05
CA PRO A 76 9.49 -61.20 -2.68
C PRO A 76 10.78 -60.45 -3.00
N ASP A 77 10.72 -59.47 -3.90
CA ASP A 77 11.83 -58.57 -4.20
C ASP A 77 12.09 -57.64 -3.00
N LEU A 78 12.82 -58.19 -2.02
CA LEU A 78 13.21 -57.48 -0.80
C LEU A 78 14.17 -56.33 -1.09
N ALA A 79 14.87 -56.35 -2.23
CA ALA A 79 15.76 -55.29 -2.64
C ALA A 79 14.96 -54.08 -3.15
N GLY A 80 13.99 -54.31 -4.06
CA GLY A 80 13.07 -53.29 -4.54
C GLY A 80 12.26 -52.65 -3.40
N LEU A 81 11.70 -53.46 -2.50
CA LEU A 81 10.96 -52.96 -1.33
C LEU A 81 11.84 -52.11 -0.38
N ARG A 82 13.12 -52.44 -0.25
CA ARG A 82 14.05 -51.67 0.59
C ARG A 82 14.43 -50.33 -0.05
N GLU A 83 14.59 -50.32 -1.37
CA GLU A 83 14.83 -49.09 -2.13
C GLU A 83 13.61 -48.17 -2.11
N ASP A 84 12.41 -48.71 -2.31
CA ASP A 84 11.14 -47.98 -2.19
C ASP A 84 10.94 -47.41 -0.79
N LEU A 85 11.27 -48.17 0.26
CA LEU A 85 11.17 -47.69 1.64
C LEU A 85 12.17 -46.55 1.91
N LYS A 86 13.39 -46.65 1.35
CA LYS A 86 14.39 -45.58 1.45
C LYS A 86 13.94 -44.31 0.72
N LEU A 87 13.46 -44.43 -0.52
CA LEU A 87 12.89 -43.33 -1.30
C LEU A 87 11.71 -42.68 -0.56
N THR A 88 10.79 -43.48 -0.05
CA THR A 88 9.63 -42.97 0.71
C THR A 88 10.07 -42.21 1.96
N LYS A 89 11.11 -42.69 2.65
CA LYS A 89 11.67 -42.01 3.82
C LYS A 89 12.35 -40.69 3.45
N GLU A 90 13.09 -40.64 2.35
CA GLU A 90 13.70 -39.40 1.84
C GLU A 90 12.63 -38.39 1.42
N VAL A 91 11.58 -38.83 0.71
CA VAL A 91 10.42 -37.99 0.35
C VAL A 91 9.71 -37.48 1.59
N ALA A 92 9.51 -38.32 2.62
CA ALA A 92 8.90 -37.91 3.88
C ALA A 92 9.76 -36.88 4.65
N GLN A 93 11.09 -36.98 4.58
CA GLN A 93 11.98 -36.00 5.19
C GLN A 93 11.92 -34.66 4.46
N LEU A 94 11.94 -34.68 3.11
CA LEU A 94 11.83 -33.49 2.29
C LEU A 94 10.47 -32.81 2.47
N SER A 95 9.37 -33.57 2.53
CA SER A 95 8.04 -33.01 2.76
C SER A 95 7.93 -32.38 4.15
N LYS A 96 8.51 -33.02 5.18
CA LYS A 96 8.57 -32.43 6.53
C LYS A 96 9.36 -31.12 6.54
N GLN A 97 10.48 -31.05 5.83
CA GLN A 97 11.27 -29.83 5.71
C GLN A 97 10.50 -28.72 4.96
N ALA A 98 9.76 -29.06 3.91
CA ALA A 98 8.91 -28.13 3.20
C ALA A 98 7.77 -27.59 4.09
N ILE A 99 7.13 -28.45 4.87
CA ILE A 99 6.10 -28.04 5.84
C ILE A 99 6.68 -27.09 6.88
N TYR A 100 7.85 -27.37 7.46
CA TYR A 100 8.48 -26.45 8.40
C TYR A 100 8.81 -25.09 7.78
N LYS A 101 9.28 -25.05 6.52
CA LYS A 101 9.53 -23.79 5.82
C LYS A 101 8.23 -23.00 5.63
N LEU A 102 7.15 -23.68 5.20
CA LEU A 102 5.83 -23.06 5.02
C LEU A 102 5.22 -22.58 6.34
N GLU A 103 5.45 -23.28 7.45
CA GLU A 103 5.02 -22.84 8.79
C GLU A 103 5.77 -21.58 9.23
N VAL A 104 7.09 -21.52 8.99
CA VAL A 104 7.90 -20.33 9.29
C VAL A 104 7.49 -19.15 8.41
N GLU A 105 7.28 -19.36 7.11
CA GLU A 105 6.81 -18.32 6.19
C GLU A 105 5.40 -17.84 6.56
N ASN A 106 4.48 -18.73 6.93
CA ASN A 106 3.16 -18.33 7.43
C ASN A 106 3.26 -17.46 8.67
N LYS A 107 4.11 -17.83 9.64
CA LYS A 107 4.32 -17.01 10.84
C LYS A 107 4.83 -15.62 10.49
N LYS A 108 5.85 -15.53 9.63
CA LYS A 108 6.38 -14.25 9.16
C LYS A 108 5.33 -13.42 8.41
N LEU A 109 4.53 -14.05 7.57
CA LEU A 109 3.48 -13.37 6.83
C LEU A 109 2.39 -12.86 7.77
N ASN A 110 2.05 -13.62 8.81
CA ASN A 110 1.08 -13.22 9.81
C ASN A 110 1.60 -12.07 10.70
N GLU A 111 2.88 -12.09 11.07
CA GLU A 111 3.54 -10.96 11.74
C GLU A 111 3.54 -9.70 10.87
N PHE A 112 3.86 -9.84 9.58
CA PHE A 112 3.81 -8.73 8.62
C PHE A 112 2.39 -8.16 8.44
N ILE A 113 1.37 -9.03 8.39
CA ILE A 113 -0.03 -8.60 8.31
C ILE A 113 -0.41 -7.82 9.57
N ASN A 114 -0.08 -8.34 10.76
CA ASN A 114 -0.37 -7.65 12.02
C ASN A 114 0.31 -6.26 12.08
N GLU A 115 1.59 -6.16 11.67
CA GLU A 115 2.30 -4.89 11.62
C GLU A 115 1.62 -3.90 10.65
N LYS A 116 1.14 -4.40 9.50
CA LYS A 116 0.38 -3.57 8.55
C LYS A 116 -0.97 -3.14 9.09
N GLU A 117 -1.70 -4.01 9.76
CA GLU A 117 -2.95 -3.67 10.42
C GLU A 117 -2.75 -2.61 11.50
N GLU A 118 -1.70 -2.71 12.33
CA GLU A 118 -1.37 -1.71 13.34
C GLU A 118 -1.00 -0.36 12.70
N SER A 119 -0.22 -0.38 11.62
CA SER A 119 0.11 0.84 10.88
C SER A 119 -1.11 1.50 10.24
N LEU A 120 -2.06 0.70 9.73
CA LEU A 120 -3.31 1.18 9.17
C LEU A 120 -4.20 1.79 10.26
N ALA A 121 -4.34 1.13 11.41
CA ALA A 121 -5.10 1.66 12.54
C ALA A 121 -4.53 3.00 13.04
N THR A 122 -3.21 3.14 13.04
CA THR A 122 -2.54 4.41 13.40
C THR A 122 -2.87 5.51 12.39
N LEU A 123 -2.76 5.22 11.09
CA LEU A 123 -3.09 6.16 10.02
C LEU A 123 -4.58 6.55 10.01
N GLU A 124 -5.48 5.61 10.29
CA GLU A 124 -6.91 5.88 10.44
C GLU A 124 -7.17 6.83 11.63
N GLY A 125 -6.48 6.62 12.76
CA GLY A 125 -6.53 7.52 13.91
C GLY A 125 -6.00 8.93 13.60
N GLU A 126 -4.89 9.04 12.86
CA GLU A 126 -4.35 10.33 12.41
C GLU A 126 -5.30 11.05 11.46
N LEU A 127 -5.94 10.33 10.54
CA LEU A 127 -6.94 10.89 9.63
C LEU A 127 -8.18 11.40 10.39
N GLU A 128 -8.63 10.68 11.41
CA GLU A 128 -9.75 11.11 12.25
C GLU A 128 -9.38 12.36 13.08
N ALA A 129 -8.15 12.44 13.59
CA ALA A 129 -7.64 13.63 14.27
C ALA A 129 -7.57 14.84 13.34
N ILE A 130 -7.03 14.68 12.12
CA ILE A 130 -7.00 15.75 11.10
C ILE A 130 -8.41 16.18 10.73
N ARG A 131 -9.35 15.23 10.60
CA ARG A 131 -10.75 15.55 10.29
C ARG A 131 -11.40 16.36 11.40
N ALA A 132 -11.12 16.05 12.66
CA ALA A 132 -11.57 16.84 13.79
C ALA A 132 -10.97 18.24 13.77
N GLU A 133 -9.65 18.36 13.52
CA GLU A 133 -8.96 19.65 13.44
C GLU A 133 -9.50 20.53 12.29
N ILE A 134 -9.77 19.95 11.12
CA ILE A 134 -10.40 20.67 10.00
C ILE A 134 -11.79 21.14 10.40
N GLY A 135 -12.58 20.31 11.08
CA GLY A 135 -13.89 20.71 11.62
C GLY A 135 -13.80 21.90 12.57
N GLU A 136 -12.85 21.88 13.50
CA GLU A 136 -12.58 23.01 14.40
C GLU A 136 -12.16 24.26 13.62
N ARG A 137 -11.23 24.14 12.68
CA ARG A 137 -10.78 25.26 11.83
C ARG A 137 -11.91 25.85 10.99
N GLU A 138 -12.79 25.02 10.44
CA GLU A 138 -13.97 25.48 9.70
C GLU A 138 -14.94 26.27 10.58
N THR A 139 -15.17 25.81 11.83
CA THR A 139 -15.99 26.57 12.78
C THR A 139 -15.35 27.89 13.17
N ALA A 140 -14.03 27.92 13.39
CA ALA A 140 -13.28 29.13 13.69
C ALA A 140 -13.29 30.11 12.51
N LEU A 141 -13.16 29.62 11.27
CA LEU A 141 -13.26 30.41 10.05
C LEU A 141 -14.64 31.05 9.90
N LYS A 142 -15.73 30.28 10.12
CA LYS A 142 -17.09 30.85 10.11
C LYS A 142 -17.26 31.94 11.16
N LEU A 143 -16.73 31.73 12.36
CA LEU A 143 -16.79 32.73 13.43
C LEU A 143 -16.01 33.99 13.06
N MET A 144 -14.81 33.86 12.49
CA MET A 144 -14.05 34.99 11.95
C MET A 144 -14.78 35.69 10.79
N GLU A 145 -15.39 34.95 9.88
CA GLU A 145 -16.17 35.50 8.77
C GLU A 145 -17.35 36.33 9.29
N ASP A 146 -18.07 35.83 10.30
CA ASP A 146 -19.17 36.55 10.95
C ASP A 146 -18.68 37.81 11.67
N GLN A 147 -17.52 37.75 12.35
CA GLN A 147 -16.90 38.93 12.97
C GLN A 147 -16.46 39.96 11.93
N ILE A 148 -15.92 39.52 10.80
CA ILE A 148 -15.50 40.40 9.70
C ILE A 148 -16.74 41.04 9.06
N LYS A 149 -17.80 40.29 8.76
CA LYS A 149 -19.08 40.85 8.29
C LYS A 149 -19.69 41.82 9.29
N GLY A 150 -19.59 41.53 10.59
CA GLY A 150 -20.00 42.46 11.66
C GLY A 150 -19.15 43.73 11.74
N LYS A 151 -17.85 43.65 11.41
CA LYS A 151 -16.92 44.79 11.36
C LYS A 151 -16.96 45.58 10.04
N ILE A 152 -17.44 45.01 8.94
CA ILE A 152 -17.58 45.65 7.60
C ILE A 152 -18.72 46.70 7.57
N VAL A 153 -19.14 47.25 8.71
CA VAL A 153 -19.99 48.46 8.71
C VAL A 153 -19.19 49.68 9.18
N PRO A 154 -18.34 50.28 8.31
CA PRO A 154 -17.93 51.67 8.46
C PRO A 154 -19.01 52.64 7.97
N SER A 155 -20.28 52.22 7.81
CA SER A 155 -21.32 53.12 7.26
C SER A 155 -21.66 54.27 8.20
N LYS A 156 -21.52 54.10 9.53
CA LYS A 156 -21.72 55.21 10.48
C LYS A 156 -20.61 56.25 10.40
N ILE A 157 -19.35 55.80 10.33
CA ILE A 157 -18.19 56.70 10.28
C ILE A 157 -18.13 57.40 8.91
N GLU A 158 -18.41 56.70 7.81
CA GLU A 158 -18.48 57.31 6.48
C GLU A 158 -19.67 58.27 6.32
N ALA A 159 -20.83 57.96 6.90
CA ALA A 159 -21.98 58.86 6.86
C ALA A 159 -21.73 60.14 7.68
N GLU A 160 -21.07 59.99 8.84
CA GLU A 160 -20.69 61.12 9.69
C GLU A 160 -19.58 61.98 9.06
N LEU A 161 -18.60 61.36 8.40
CA LEU A 161 -17.60 62.08 7.60
C LEU A 161 -18.24 62.84 6.43
N LYS A 162 -19.18 62.22 5.71
CA LYS A 162 -19.89 62.89 4.60
C LYS A 162 -20.72 64.07 5.08
N ALA A 163 -21.37 63.94 6.24
CA ALA A 163 -22.11 65.06 6.85
C ALA A 163 -21.17 66.22 7.23
N GLN A 164 -20.02 65.91 7.83
CA GLN A 164 -19.01 66.93 8.17
C GLN A 164 -18.42 67.61 6.93
N ILE A 165 -18.17 66.87 5.85
CA ILE A 165 -17.69 67.44 4.58
C ILE A 165 -18.71 68.44 4.03
N LEU A 166 -20.00 68.08 4.03
CA LEU A 166 -21.06 68.93 3.50
C LEU A 166 -21.24 70.22 4.33
N GLU A 167 -21.12 70.14 5.65
CA GLU A 167 -21.13 71.32 6.54
C GLU A 167 -19.92 72.24 6.30
N ARG A 168 -18.74 71.64 6.04
CA ARG A 168 -17.53 72.40 5.70
C ARG A 168 -17.62 73.05 4.33
N ASP A 169 -18.21 72.38 3.34
CA ASP A 169 -18.43 72.95 2.01
C ASP A 169 -19.38 74.15 2.06
N GLN A 170 -20.45 74.08 2.86
CA GLN A 170 -21.34 75.22 3.10
C GLN A 170 -20.62 76.39 3.77
N SER A 171 -19.74 76.10 4.74
CA SER A 171 -18.92 77.11 5.41
C SER A 171 -17.90 77.74 4.44
N ILE A 172 -17.33 76.95 3.54
CA ILE A 172 -16.42 77.44 2.49
C ILE A 172 -17.17 78.35 1.53
N GLU A 173 -18.39 77.98 1.11
CA GLU A 173 -19.21 78.81 0.23
C GLU A 173 -19.58 80.14 0.89
N SER A 174 -19.98 80.13 2.17
CA SER A 174 -20.24 81.38 2.90
C SER A 174 -18.99 82.25 3.03
N LEU A 175 -17.83 81.65 3.30
CA LEU A 175 -16.56 82.38 3.38
C LEU A 175 -16.12 82.89 2.01
N GLN A 176 -16.41 82.19 0.92
CA GLN A 176 -16.13 82.67 -0.44
C GLN A 176 -17.01 83.86 -0.80
N VAL A 177 -18.30 83.85 -0.42
CA VAL A 177 -19.19 85.01 -0.57
C VAL A 177 -18.70 86.18 0.28
N GLU A 178 -18.30 85.94 1.53
CA GLU A 178 -17.74 86.98 2.39
C GLU A 178 -16.40 87.52 1.85
N ILE A 179 -15.54 86.68 1.29
CA ILE A 179 -14.31 87.12 0.61
C ILE A 179 -14.64 87.92 -0.66
N ALA A 180 -15.67 87.54 -1.41
CA ALA A 180 -16.09 88.30 -2.60
C ALA A 180 -16.66 89.67 -2.21
N ASP A 181 -17.44 89.74 -1.14
CA ASP A 181 -17.99 90.99 -0.60
C ASP A 181 -16.89 91.87 -0.01
N LEU A 182 -15.97 91.29 0.77
CA LEU A 182 -14.77 91.96 1.27
C LEU A 182 -13.86 92.42 0.14
N ARG A 183 -13.74 91.68 -0.97
CA ARG A 183 -13.00 92.13 -2.16
C ARG A 183 -13.67 93.30 -2.84
N LEU A 184 -15.01 93.33 -2.94
CA LEU A 184 -15.74 94.50 -3.45
C LEU A 184 -15.55 95.72 -2.53
N VAL A 185 -15.55 95.51 -1.21
CA VAL A 185 -15.23 96.57 -0.24
C VAL A 185 -13.76 97.00 -0.37
N LEU A 186 -12.83 96.06 -0.55
CA LEU A 186 -11.41 96.36 -0.72
C LEU A 186 -11.15 97.10 -2.04
N GLU A 187 -11.80 96.72 -3.14
CA GLU A 187 -11.69 97.36 -4.46
C GLU A 187 -12.26 98.79 -4.43
N ASN A 188 -13.37 99.00 -3.70
CA ASN A 188 -13.88 100.34 -3.41
C ASN A 188 -12.95 101.15 -2.49
N THR A 189 -12.14 100.47 -1.66
CA THR A 189 -11.17 101.11 -0.76
C THR A 189 -9.82 101.35 -1.48
N GLU A 190 -9.45 100.52 -2.45
CA GLU A 190 -8.22 100.58 -3.26
C GLU A 190 -8.23 101.72 -4.29
N THR A 191 -9.39 102.26 -4.68
CA THR A 191 -9.46 103.57 -5.35
C THR A 191 -9.04 104.76 -4.47
N THR A 192 -8.82 104.53 -3.18
CA THR A 192 -8.44 105.59 -2.21
C THR A 192 -7.08 105.38 -1.52
N VAL A 193 -6.39 104.25 -1.72
CA VAL A 193 -5.12 103.99 -1.03
C VAL A 193 -4.10 103.36 -1.97
N THR A 194 -3.38 104.23 -2.67
CA THR A 194 -2.00 103.97 -3.09
C THR A 194 -1.16 103.47 -1.90
N ALA A 195 -0.35 102.45 -2.17
CA ALA A 195 0.85 102.03 -1.44
C ALA A 195 0.77 100.76 -0.58
N THR A 196 1.83 99.96 -0.74
CA THR A 196 2.45 99.00 0.18
C THR A 196 1.98 97.52 0.19
N GLN A 197 2.86 96.69 -0.41
CA GLN A 197 3.46 95.45 0.12
C GLN A 197 2.72 94.09 0.04
N ARG A 198 3.38 93.18 -0.70
CA ARG A 198 3.37 91.69 -0.63
C ARG A 198 3.35 91.16 0.82
N PRO A 199 2.81 89.94 1.12
CA PRO A 199 3.60 88.71 0.87
C PRO A 199 2.82 87.38 0.65
N THR A 200 3.35 86.51 -0.23
CA THR A 200 3.42 85.03 -0.09
C THR A 200 4.50 84.66 0.95
N PRO A 201 4.64 83.43 1.53
CA PRO A 201 4.03 82.11 1.24
C PRO A 201 3.64 81.31 2.52
N ILE A 202 3.31 80.01 2.44
CA ILE A 202 3.85 78.88 3.26
C ILE A 202 3.28 77.56 2.71
N ALA A 203 4.14 76.72 2.14
CA ALA A 203 3.90 75.29 1.95
C ALA A 203 4.31 74.55 3.24
N PRO A 204 3.63 73.45 3.64
CA PRO A 204 3.90 72.80 4.91
C PRO A 204 5.29 72.12 4.88
N VAL A 205 6.07 72.41 5.92
CA VAL A 205 7.37 71.78 6.18
C VAL A 205 7.13 70.31 6.49
N ILE A 206 7.59 69.42 5.60
CA ILE A 206 7.66 67.99 5.87
C ILE A 206 8.75 67.78 6.91
N ASP A 207 8.41 67.03 7.95
CA ASP A 207 9.25 66.72 9.11
C ASP A 207 10.47 65.90 8.64
N ASP A 208 11.60 66.57 8.40
CA ASP A 208 12.88 66.03 7.90
C ASP A 208 13.39 64.79 8.68
N SER A 209 12.92 64.65 9.93
CA SER A 209 13.20 63.51 10.81
C SER A 209 12.55 62.22 10.31
N LYS A 210 11.29 62.28 9.88
CA LYS A 210 10.52 61.13 9.38
C LYS A 210 10.96 60.72 7.98
N ALA A 211 11.37 61.69 7.15
CA ALA A 211 11.92 61.40 5.84
C ALA A 211 13.21 60.58 5.94
N LYS A 212 14.13 60.96 6.84
CA LYS A 212 15.37 60.20 7.09
C LYS A 212 15.13 58.81 7.70
N GLU A 213 14.14 58.68 8.57
CA GLU A 213 13.76 57.37 9.13
C GLU A 213 13.17 56.44 8.06
N LEU A 214 12.34 56.97 7.17
CA LEU A 214 11.80 56.23 6.02
C LEU A 214 12.89 55.85 5.02
N GLU A 215 13.85 56.72 4.74
CA GLU A 215 15.02 56.40 3.90
C GLU A 215 15.88 55.29 4.51
N ALA A 216 16.11 55.33 5.83
CA ALA A 216 16.84 54.27 6.53
C ALA A 216 16.09 52.93 6.49
N GLN A 217 14.76 52.95 6.64
CA GLN A 217 13.93 51.75 6.51
C GLN A 217 13.95 51.20 5.08
N LEU A 218 13.84 52.05 4.06
CA LEU A 218 13.94 51.65 2.65
C LEU A 218 15.30 51.01 2.34
N HIS A 219 16.41 51.62 2.78
CA HIS A 219 17.73 51.02 2.61
C HIS A 219 17.86 49.68 3.34
N SER A 220 17.29 49.54 4.53
CA SER A 220 17.32 48.27 5.27
C SER A 220 16.49 47.17 4.61
N ILE A 221 15.34 47.54 4.02
CA ILE A 221 14.47 46.60 3.30
C ILE A 221 15.14 46.19 2.00
N GLN A 222 15.70 47.14 1.25
CA GLN A 222 16.42 46.87 0.01
C GLN A 222 17.62 45.95 0.22
N ALA A 223 18.41 46.17 1.29
CA ALA A 223 19.52 45.28 1.64
C ALA A 223 19.05 43.86 2.01
N LYS A 224 17.94 43.72 2.75
CA LYS A 224 17.33 42.40 3.04
C LYS A 224 16.82 41.73 1.77
N TRP A 225 16.29 42.51 0.85
CA TRP A 225 15.75 42.05 -0.42
C TRP A 225 16.87 41.49 -1.31
N GLU A 226 17.98 42.22 -1.47
CA GLU A 226 19.16 41.75 -2.19
C GLU A 226 19.78 40.48 -1.58
N ASP A 227 19.84 40.37 -0.23
CA ASP A 227 20.34 39.14 0.41
C ASP A 227 19.41 37.94 0.18
N LEU A 228 18.09 38.12 0.25
CA LEU A 228 17.13 37.06 -0.04
C LEU A 228 17.17 36.61 -1.51
N THR A 229 17.36 37.54 -2.45
CA THR A 229 17.53 37.23 -3.86
C THR A 229 18.80 36.42 -4.11
N ARG A 230 19.93 36.85 -3.53
CA ARG A 230 21.20 36.10 -3.63
C ARG A 230 21.11 34.70 -3.01
N ARG A 231 20.39 34.58 -1.88
CA ARG A 231 20.15 33.28 -1.23
C ARG A 231 19.23 32.39 -2.05
N SER A 232 18.27 32.96 -2.75
CA SER A 232 17.38 32.25 -3.69
C SER A 232 18.17 31.70 -4.89
N GLU A 233 19.08 32.47 -5.47
CA GLU A 233 19.94 31.99 -6.56
C GLU A 233 20.87 30.86 -6.10
N THR A 234 21.51 31.03 -4.93
CA THR A 234 22.31 29.96 -4.32
C THR A 234 21.47 28.72 -4.04
N ALA A 235 20.25 28.88 -3.52
CA ALA A 235 19.31 27.80 -3.29
C ALA A 235 18.98 27.06 -4.59
N SER A 236 18.69 27.77 -5.69
CA SER A 236 18.42 27.12 -6.98
C SER A 236 19.60 26.26 -7.46
N GLN A 237 20.84 26.71 -7.27
CA GLN A 237 22.03 25.93 -7.64
C GLN A 237 22.21 24.71 -6.73
N VAL A 238 21.95 24.86 -5.43
CA VAL A 238 22.01 23.77 -4.46
C VAL A 238 20.90 22.74 -4.71
N SER A 239 19.72 23.14 -5.18
CA SER A 239 18.63 22.23 -5.58
C SER A 239 19.09 21.17 -6.57
N ASP A 240 19.77 21.60 -7.64
CA ASP A 240 20.24 20.69 -8.68
C ASP A 240 21.30 19.72 -8.14
N SER A 241 22.18 20.21 -7.24
CA SER A 241 23.14 19.36 -6.53
C SER A 241 22.46 18.35 -5.61
N VAL A 242 21.42 18.77 -4.88
CA VAL A 242 20.67 17.89 -3.96
C VAL A 242 19.92 16.81 -4.73
N ILE A 243 19.35 17.13 -5.90
CA ILE A 243 18.70 16.13 -6.78
C ILE A 243 19.73 15.10 -7.26
N SER A 244 20.94 15.53 -7.65
CA SER A 244 22.03 14.61 -7.99
C SER A 244 22.42 13.72 -6.81
N ASP A 245 22.56 14.30 -5.62
CA ASP A 245 22.89 13.57 -4.40
C ASP A 245 21.84 12.52 -4.04
N LEU A 246 20.54 12.83 -4.21
CA LEU A 246 19.44 11.89 -3.97
C LEU A 246 19.54 10.67 -4.90
N VAL A 247 19.86 10.87 -6.18
CA VAL A 247 20.03 9.79 -7.15
C VAL A 247 21.23 8.91 -6.79
N GLU A 248 22.34 9.53 -6.38
CA GLU A 248 23.50 8.78 -5.90
C GLU A 248 23.18 7.97 -4.64
N LEU A 249 22.38 8.53 -3.74
CA LEU A 249 21.91 7.86 -2.52
C LEU A 249 21.05 6.64 -2.79
N ILE A 250 20.16 6.69 -3.81
CA ILE A 250 19.38 5.52 -4.25
C ILE A 250 20.35 4.39 -4.65
N SER A 251 21.35 4.70 -5.47
CA SER A 251 22.36 3.73 -5.92
C SER A 251 23.17 3.14 -4.75
N GLN A 252 23.55 3.98 -3.77
CA GLN A 252 24.25 3.53 -2.56
C GLN A 252 23.35 2.64 -1.67
N VAL A 253 22.06 2.95 -1.56
CA VAL A 253 21.10 2.15 -0.77
C VAL A 253 20.81 0.82 -1.47
N GLU A 254 20.65 0.81 -2.79
CA GLU A 254 20.42 -0.42 -3.56
C GLU A 254 21.63 -1.37 -3.49
N SER A 255 22.84 -0.83 -3.55
CA SER A 255 24.10 -1.59 -3.43
C SER A 255 24.49 -1.97 -1.99
N SER A 256 23.88 -1.35 -0.98
CA SER A 256 24.13 -1.69 0.44
C SER A 256 23.75 -3.14 0.77
N ASN A 257 24.33 -3.75 1.82
CA ASN A 257 23.96 -5.12 2.22
C ASN A 257 22.71 -5.18 3.14
N ARG A 258 21.76 -4.25 2.95
CA ARG A 258 20.55 -4.14 3.77
C ARG A 258 19.48 -5.14 3.37
N GLU A 259 18.58 -5.43 4.31
CA GLU A 259 17.40 -6.23 4.07
C GLU A 259 16.54 -5.61 2.95
N ALA A 260 15.98 -6.44 2.07
CA ALA A 260 15.29 -5.98 0.86
C ALA A 260 14.08 -5.07 1.17
N SER A 261 13.42 -5.28 2.31
CA SER A 261 12.34 -4.42 2.83
C SER A 261 12.85 -3.02 3.19
N ALA A 262 13.94 -2.95 3.95
CA ALA A 262 14.55 -1.68 4.37
C ALA A 262 15.08 -0.88 3.17
N LYS A 263 15.69 -1.55 2.18
CA LYS A 263 16.10 -0.90 0.93
C LYS A 263 14.92 -0.25 0.21
N LYS A 264 13.83 -1.01 0.04
CA LYS A 264 12.64 -0.52 -0.68
C LYS A 264 12.01 0.67 0.02
N THR A 265 11.93 0.67 1.35
CA THR A 265 11.41 1.81 2.13
C THR A 265 12.29 3.05 1.99
N ILE A 266 13.60 2.90 2.12
CA ILE A 266 14.54 4.03 2.02
C ILE A 266 14.56 4.59 0.59
N VAL A 267 14.57 3.75 -0.44
CA VAL A 267 14.48 4.19 -1.84
C VAL A 267 13.16 4.92 -2.09
N SER A 268 12.03 4.39 -1.63
CA SER A 268 10.73 5.07 -1.77
C SER A 268 10.69 6.42 -1.06
N LEU A 269 11.37 6.57 0.08
CA LEU A 269 11.48 7.84 0.79
C LEU A 269 12.32 8.85 -0.01
N ILE A 270 13.46 8.41 -0.54
CA ILE A 270 14.36 9.24 -1.36
C ILE A 270 13.67 9.68 -2.65
N GLU A 271 12.94 8.78 -3.33
CA GLU A 271 12.14 9.09 -4.52
C GLU A 271 11.00 10.08 -4.21
N GLY A 272 10.32 9.90 -3.07
CA GLY A 272 9.30 10.83 -2.60
C GLY A 272 9.87 12.23 -2.35
N LEU A 273 11.05 12.31 -1.73
CA LEU A 273 11.76 13.55 -1.48
C LEU A 273 12.18 14.24 -2.79
N GLY A 274 12.69 13.49 -3.76
CA GLY A 274 13.07 13.99 -5.09
C GLY A 274 11.88 14.55 -5.88
N ARG A 275 10.72 13.87 -5.84
CA ARG A 275 9.47 14.37 -6.46
C ARG A 275 8.97 15.65 -5.79
N SER A 276 9.00 15.72 -4.46
CA SER A 276 8.63 16.91 -3.71
C SER A 276 9.55 18.09 -4.04
N MET A 277 10.86 17.85 -4.12
CA MET A 277 11.85 18.88 -4.45
C MET A 277 11.69 19.40 -5.89
N THR A 278 11.39 18.50 -6.83
CA THR A 278 11.11 18.86 -8.23
C THR A 278 9.86 19.72 -8.36
N ARG A 279 8.83 19.45 -7.52
CA ARG A 279 7.60 20.25 -7.48
C ARG A 279 7.87 21.65 -6.95
N VAL A 280 8.58 21.77 -5.82
CA VAL A 280 8.93 23.08 -5.24
C VAL A 280 9.82 23.88 -6.19
N ALA A 281 10.79 23.24 -6.84
CA ALA A 281 11.64 23.90 -7.84
C ALA A 281 10.84 24.38 -9.07
N ARG A 282 9.77 23.66 -9.45
CA ARG A 282 8.89 24.05 -10.56
C ARG A 282 7.97 25.21 -10.18
N GLU A 283 7.33 25.14 -9.02
CA GLU A 283 6.50 26.23 -8.47
C GLU A 283 7.35 27.50 -8.27
N ALA A 284 8.59 27.35 -7.80
CA ALA A 284 9.55 28.45 -7.69
C ALA A 284 10.01 29.02 -9.05
N LYS A 285 9.87 28.28 -10.16
CA LYS A 285 10.19 28.77 -11.52
C LYS A 285 9.05 29.61 -12.12
N GLU A 286 7.84 29.50 -11.58
CA GLU A 286 6.65 30.24 -12.00
C GLU A 286 6.50 31.59 -11.26
N VAL A 287 7.22 31.79 -10.16
CA VAL A 287 7.34 33.08 -9.45
C VAL A 287 8.12 34.08 -10.32
N GLU A 288 7.63 35.32 -10.43
CA GLU A 288 8.27 36.40 -11.20
C GLU A 288 9.76 36.54 -10.85
N LEU A 289 10.59 36.87 -11.86
CA LEU A 289 12.06 36.97 -11.72
C LEU A 289 12.51 37.96 -10.65
N ASP A 290 11.64 38.90 -10.27
CA ASP A 290 11.83 39.94 -9.25
C ASP A 290 11.01 39.63 -7.97
N GLU A 291 10.96 38.38 -7.49
CA GLU A 291 10.55 38.07 -6.11
C GLU A 291 11.46 37.01 -5.45
N PRO A 292 11.89 37.19 -4.18
CA PRO A 292 12.74 36.23 -3.50
C PRO A 292 11.97 34.95 -3.22
N LYS A 293 12.52 33.82 -3.68
CA LYS A 293 11.91 32.49 -3.58
C LYS A 293 12.15 31.88 -2.20
N ILE A 294 11.55 32.49 -1.18
CA ILE A 294 11.75 32.15 0.24
C ILE A 294 11.36 30.69 0.53
N GLU A 295 10.29 30.20 -0.11
CA GLU A 295 9.81 28.82 0.04
C GLU A 295 10.82 27.81 -0.52
N MET A 296 11.51 28.14 -1.61
CA MET A 296 12.55 27.31 -2.20
C MET A 296 13.78 27.21 -1.28
N ILE A 297 14.18 28.32 -0.65
CA ILE A 297 15.27 28.33 0.33
C ILE A 297 14.94 27.42 1.52
N GLY A 298 13.72 27.52 2.06
CA GLY A 298 13.27 26.70 3.19
C GLY A 298 13.20 25.21 2.86
N ALA A 299 12.62 24.86 1.71
CA ALA A 299 12.49 23.48 1.27
C ALA A 299 13.85 22.79 1.07
N ILE A 300 14.82 23.48 0.46
CA ILE A 300 16.16 22.92 0.23
C ILE A 300 16.89 22.64 1.53
N LEU A 301 16.74 23.53 2.51
CA LEU A 301 17.39 23.38 3.81
C LEU A 301 16.85 22.13 4.55
N MET A 302 15.52 21.94 4.54
CA MET A 302 14.89 20.74 5.11
C MET A 302 15.26 19.46 4.35
N VAL A 303 15.28 19.50 3.01
CA VAL A 303 15.66 18.34 2.20
C VAL A 303 17.12 17.95 2.45
N ASN A 304 18.02 18.93 2.56
CA ASN A 304 19.43 18.67 2.83
C ASN A 304 19.63 18.02 4.23
N GLU A 305 18.91 18.48 5.25
CA GLU A 305 18.93 17.86 6.58
C GLU A 305 18.42 16.41 6.56
N ILE A 306 17.34 16.14 5.82
CA ILE A 306 16.79 14.78 5.66
C ILE A 306 17.79 13.89 4.90
N VAL A 307 18.40 14.41 3.82
CA VAL A 307 19.44 13.70 3.06
C VAL A 307 20.62 13.35 3.96
N ASP A 308 21.11 14.27 4.78
CA ASP A 308 22.20 14.02 5.71
C ASP A 308 21.83 12.98 6.78
N ALA A 309 20.59 13.00 7.28
CA ALA A 309 20.08 11.98 8.17
C ALA A 309 20.07 10.59 7.50
N ILE A 310 19.63 10.50 6.24
CA ILE A 310 19.64 9.24 5.48
C ILE A 310 21.09 8.79 5.20
N LYS A 311 21.99 9.69 4.80
CA LYS A 311 23.44 9.39 4.63
C LYS A 311 24.03 8.81 5.92
N LYS A 312 23.67 9.39 7.07
CA LYS A 312 24.14 8.91 8.38
C LYS A 312 23.60 7.51 8.69
N ILE A 313 22.33 7.25 8.42
CA ILE A 313 21.73 5.92 8.58
C ILE A 313 22.47 4.91 7.69
N VAL A 314 22.69 5.24 6.42
CA VAL A 314 23.39 4.37 5.45
C VAL A 314 24.84 4.09 5.85
N ARG A 315 25.56 5.05 6.45
CA ARG A 315 26.96 4.89 6.89
C ARG A 315 27.14 4.17 8.22
N GLN A 316 26.14 4.16 9.10
CA GLN A 316 26.22 3.55 10.44
C GLN A 316 25.89 2.05 10.47
N SER A 317 25.64 1.44 9.31
CA SER A 317 25.33 0.02 9.11
C SER A 317 26.34 -0.64 8.19
#